data_AF-A0A4V1FY18-F1
#
_entry.id   AF-A0A4V1FY18-F1
#
_cell.length_a   1.000
_cell.length_b   1.000
_cell.length_c   1.000
_cell.angle_alpha   90.00
_cell.angle_beta   90.00
_cell.angle_gamma   90.00
#
_symmetry.space_group_name_H-M   'P 1'
#
loop_
_entity.id
_entity.type
_entity.pdbx_description
1 polymer ?
#
loop_
_entity_poly.entity_id
_entity_poly.type
_entity_poly.pdbx_seq_one_letter_code
_entity_poly.pdbx_strand_id
1 'polypeptide(L)'
;MPRPEVLERIKSAEEEADEIVALAENDRDERIAEARERAEEIRTEAEQEAQEIRERRLEEAREEIDAECERVLEAGEQEREELAERARDRVDEVTAHVVELFQEDVHAQT
;
A
#
# COMPACT_ATOMS: atom_id res chain seq x y z
N MET A 1 -49.29 -38.91 51.87
CA MET A 1 -49.29 -38.53 50.44
C MET A 1 -49.43 -37.02 50.36
N PRO A 2 -48.58 -36.30 49.63
CA PRO A 2 -48.76 -34.87 49.39
C PRO A 2 -50.11 -34.61 48.72
N ARG A 3 -50.72 -33.44 49.00
CA ARG A 3 -52.01 -33.06 48.44
C ARG A 3 -51.88 -32.84 46.92
N PRO A 4 -52.86 -33.26 46.09
CA PRO A 4 -52.80 -33.10 44.62
C PRO A 4 -52.45 -31.69 44.15
N GLU A 5 -52.98 -30.66 44.81
CA GLU A 5 -52.71 -29.24 44.54
C GLU A 5 -51.22 -28.86 44.66
N VAL A 6 -50.48 -29.52 45.55
CA VAL A 6 -49.04 -29.27 45.74
C VAL A 6 -48.25 -29.88 44.58
N LEU A 7 -48.64 -31.06 44.11
CA LEU A 7 -47.98 -31.71 42.99
C LEU A 7 -48.24 -30.96 41.67
N GLU A 8 -49.44 -30.42 41.50
CA GLU A 8 -49.79 -29.58 40.35
C GLU A 8 -48.95 -28.30 40.33
N ARG A 9 -48.81 -27.61 41.48
CA ARG A 9 -47.96 -26.43 41.60
C ARG A 9 -46.48 -26.71 41.34
N ILE A 10 -45.98 -27.88 41.76
CA ILE A 10 -44.61 -28.29 41.48
C ILE A 10 -44.41 -28.48 39.98
N LYS A 11 -45.32 -29.20 39.31
CA LYS A 11 -45.24 -29.41 37.85
C LYS A 11 -45.29 -28.11 37.07
N SER A 12 -46.18 -27.18 37.42
CA SER A 12 -46.23 -25.88 36.75
C SER A 12 -44.94 -25.08 36.96
N ALA A 13 -44.33 -25.15 38.15
CA ALA A 13 -43.05 -24.48 38.40
C ALA A 13 -41.88 -25.16 37.67
N GLU A 14 -41.91 -26.48 37.50
CA GLU A 14 -40.94 -27.22 36.67
C GLU A 14 -41.05 -26.82 35.20
N GLU A 15 -42.26 -26.76 34.65
CA GLU A 15 -42.51 -26.32 33.27
C GLU A 15 -42.07 -24.86 33.04
N GLU A 16 -42.37 -23.95 33.98
CA GLU A 16 -41.93 -22.55 33.92
C GLU A 16 -40.39 -22.44 34.00
N ALA A 17 -39.74 -23.26 34.83
CA ALA A 17 -38.28 -23.29 34.91
C ALA A 17 -37.65 -23.79 33.61
N ASP A 18 -38.21 -24.84 33.00
CA ASP A 18 -37.74 -25.37 31.72
C ASP A 18 -37.90 -24.33 30.60
N GLU A 19 -39.01 -23.58 30.57
CA GLU A 19 -39.22 -22.48 29.62
C GLU A 19 -38.18 -21.36 29.80
N ILE A 20 -37.91 -20.95 31.05
CA ILE A 20 -36.89 -19.93 31.33
C ILE A 20 -35.51 -20.38 30.85
N VAL A 21 -35.15 -21.65 31.05
CA VAL A 21 -33.88 -22.19 30.57
C VAL A 21 -33.84 -22.16 29.04
N ALA A 22 -34.89 -22.66 28.36
CA ALA A 22 -34.94 -22.68 26.90
C ALA A 22 -34.83 -21.27 26.30
N LEU A 23 -35.51 -20.28 26.89
CA LEU A 23 -35.40 -18.87 26.49
C LEU A 23 -33.97 -18.37 26.68
N ALA A 24 -33.36 -18.60 27.84
CA ALA A 24 -31.99 -18.17 28.13
C ALA A 24 -30.95 -18.80 27.18
N GLU A 25 -31.14 -20.05 26.77
CA GLU A 25 -30.29 -20.71 25.78
C GLU A 25 -30.42 -20.08 24.40
N ASN A 26 -31.65 -19.77 23.96
CA ASN A 26 -31.89 -19.09 22.70
C ASN A 26 -31.27 -17.69 22.69
N ASP A 27 -31.49 -16.93 23.75
CA ASP A 27 -30.91 -15.61 24.02
C ASP A 27 -29.37 -15.60 23.99
N ARG A 28 -28.76 -16.68 24.49
CA ARG A 28 -27.30 -16.86 24.47
C ARG A 28 -26.84 -17.10 23.03
N ASP A 29 -27.51 -17.99 22.32
CA ASP A 29 -27.11 -18.39 20.97
C ASP A 29 -27.28 -17.23 19.99
N GLU A 30 -28.34 -16.41 20.13
CA GLU A 30 -28.54 -15.17 19.37
C GLU A 30 -27.40 -14.17 19.62
N ARG A 31 -27.06 -13.90 20.89
CA ARG A 31 -25.94 -12.99 21.22
C ARG A 31 -24.61 -13.48 20.65
N ILE A 32 -24.36 -14.79 20.63
CA ILE A 32 -23.15 -15.36 20.03
C ILE A 32 -23.16 -15.20 18.51
N ALA A 33 -24.32 -15.41 17.86
CA ALA A 33 -24.46 -15.23 16.42
C ALA A 33 -24.20 -13.77 16.02
N GLU A 34 -24.85 -12.82 16.70
CA GLU A 34 -24.63 -11.38 16.46
C GLU A 34 -23.16 -10.98 16.69
N ALA A 35 -22.53 -11.49 17.75
CA ALA A 35 -21.13 -11.18 18.03
C ALA A 35 -20.20 -11.70 16.93
N ARG A 36 -20.51 -12.86 16.33
CA ARG A 36 -19.74 -13.43 15.22
C ARG A 36 -19.94 -12.63 13.93
N GLU A 37 -21.18 -12.24 13.63
CA GLU A 37 -21.50 -11.40 12.47
C GLU A 37 -20.76 -10.07 12.55
N ARG A 38 -20.86 -9.36 13.68
CA ARG A 38 -20.12 -8.10 13.90
C ARG A 38 -18.62 -8.28 13.78
N ALA A 39 -18.07 -9.39 14.27
CA ALA A 39 -16.64 -9.66 14.14
C ALA A 39 -16.21 -9.90 12.68
N GLU A 40 -17.07 -10.53 11.88
CA GLU A 40 -16.84 -10.74 10.45
C GLU A 40 -16.96 -9.43 9.65
N GLU A 41 -17.93 -8.59 9.97
CA GLU A 41 -18.06 -7.23 9.42
C GLU A 41 -16.79 -6.42 9.68
N ILE A 42 -16.35 -6.33 10.93
CA ILE A 42 -15.13 -5.59 11.31
C ILE A 42 -13.91 -6.11 10.55
N ARG A 43 -13.77 -7.44 10.42
CA ARG A 43 -12.65 -8.04 9.68
C ARG A 43 -12.71 -7.65 8.20
N THR A 44 -13.89 -7.72 7.60
CA THR A 44 -14.10 -7.43 6.17
C THR A 44 -13.85 -5.95 5.87
N GLU A 45 -14.36 -5.05 6.71
CA GLU A 45 -14.10 -3.61 6.62
C GLU A 45 -12.61 -3.31 6.74
N ALA A 46 -11.93 -3.89 7.73
CA ALA A 46 -10.48 -3.71 7.89
C ALA A 46 -9.67 -4.23 6.70
N GLU A 47 -10.09 -5.34 6.08
CA GLU A 47 -9.47 -5.88 4.86
C GLU A 47 -9.67 -4.93 3.66
N GLN A 48 -10.87 -4.36 3.51
CA GLN A 48 -11.18 -3.39 2.46
C GLN A 48 -10.35 -2.11 2.64
N GLU A 49 -10.35 -1.52 3.84
CA GLU A 49 -9.56 -0.33 4.15
C GLU A 49 -8.06 -0.57 3.91
N ALA A 50 -7.53 -1.74 4.30
CA ALA A 50 -6.13 -2.09 4.07
C ALA A 50 -5.81 -2.17 2.57
N GLN A 51 -6.73 -2.72 1.76
CA GLN A 51 -6.56 -2.80 0.32
C GLN A 51 -6.60 -1.40 -0.33
N GLU A 52 -7.53 -0.54 0.08
CA GLU A 52 -7.61 0.85 -0.41
C GLU A 52 -6.34 1.64 -0.06
N ILE A 53 -5.85 1.53 1.18
CA ILE A 53 -4.59 2.17 1.60
C ILE A 53 -3.41 1.65 0.77
N ARG A 54 -3.37 0.34 0.50
CA ARG A 54 -2.33 -0.27 -0.32
C ARG A 54 -2.37 0.27 -1.75
N GLU A 55 -3.55 0.34 -2.36
CA GLU A 55 -3.72 0.85 -3.72
C GLU A 55 -3.30 2.31 -3.82
N ARG A 56 -3.77 3.16 -2.90
CA ARG A 56 -3.36 4.57 -2.84
C ARG A 56 -1.85 4.73 -2.71
N ARG A 57 -1.20 3.97 -1.84
CA ARG A 57 0.27 4.01 -1.68
C ARG A 57 1.01 3.58 -2.95
N LEU A 58 0.47 2.62 -3.70
CA LEU A 58 1.07 2.18 -4.95
C LEU A 58 0.93 3.24 -6.05
N GLU A 59 -0.20 3.95 -6.08
CA GLU A 59 -0.41 5.07 -6.99
C GLU A 59 0.50 6.24 -6.64
N GLU A 60 0.54 6.68 -5.39
CA GLU A 60 1.44 7.73 -4.89
C GLU A 60 2.91 7.40 -5.23
N ALA A 61 3.36 6.17 -4.97
CA ALA A 61 4.72 5.76 -5.29
C ALA A 61 5.02 5.77 -6.80
N ARG A 62 4.03 5.49 -7.66
CA ARG A 62 4.20 5.56 -9.12
C ARG A 62 4.35 7.00 -9.57
N GLU A 63 3.49 7.89 -9.08
CA GLU A 63 3.57 9.33 -9.38
C GLU A 63 4.91 9.92 -8.93
N GLU A 64 5.41 9.52 -7.75
CA GLU A 64 6.74 9.93 -7.26
C GLU A 64 7.86 9.43 -8.19
N ILE A 65 7.80 8.18 -8.63
CA ILE A 65 8.79 7.61 -9.57
C ILE A 65 8.76 8.36 -10.90
N ASP A 66 7.58 8.60 -11.46
CA ASP A 66 7.42 9.30 -12.73
C ASP A 66 7.99 10.73 -12.64
N ALA A 67 7.66 11.45 -11.56
CA ALA A 67 8.18 12.80 -11.30
C ALA A 67 9.71 12.82 -11.10
N GLU A 68 10.30 11.81 -10.46
CA GLU A 68 11.77 11.70 -10.37
C GLU A 68 12.39 11.37 -11.73
N CYS A 69 11.76 10.50 -12.52
CA CYS A 69 12.25 10.16 -13.86
C CYS A 69 12.25 11.37 -14.78
N GLU A 70 11.19 12.18 -14.77
CA GLU A 70 11.14 13.44 -15.51
C GLU A 70 12.28 14.39 -15.09
N ARG A 71 12.49 14.57 -13.78
CA ARG A 71 13.59 15.41 -13.27
C ARG A 71 14.97 14.91 -13.70
N VAL A 72 15.20 13.60 -13.66
CA VAL A 72 16.48 13.01 -14.08
C VAL A 72 16.71 13.19 -15.58
N LEU A 73 15.66 13.04 -16.38
CA LEU A 73 15.73 13.25 -17.84
C LEU A 73 16.03 14.71 -18.16
N GLU A 74 15.29 15.67 -17.57
CA GLU A 74 15.54 17.10 -17.78
C GLU A 74 16.96 17.50 -17.36
N ALA A 75 17.43 17.02 -16.20
CA ALA A 75 18.80 17.28 -15.75
C ALA A 75 19.85 16.70 -16.72
N GLY A 76 19.61 15.49 -17.23
CA GLY A 76 20.50 14.86 -18.22
C GLY A 76 20.51 15.59 -19.56
N GLU A 77 19.37 16.12 -20.01
CA GLU A 77 19.29 16.94 -21.22
C GLU A 77 20.07 18.25 -21.07
N GLN A 78 19.93 18.90 -19.92
CA GLN A 78 20.68 20.12 -19.59
C GLN A 78 22.18 19.86 -19.53
N GLU A 79 22.63 18.81 -18.83
CA GLU A 79 24.05 18.46 -18.76
C GLU A 79 24.64 18.14 -20.14
N ARG A 80 23.89 17.43 -20.99
CA ARG A 80 24.27 17.16 -22.38
C ARG A 80 24.43 18.44 -23.18
N GLU A 81 23.50 19.38 -23.05
CA GLU A 81 23.56 20.67 -23.75
C GLU A 81 24.76 21.48 -23.32
N GLU A 82 24.99 21.62 -22.01
CA GLU A 82 26.17 22.29 -21.46
C GLU A 82 27.48 21.64 -21.90
N LEU A 83 27.53 20.31 -21.98
CA LEU A 83 28.69 19.60 -22.51
C LEU A 83 28.91 19.88 -23.99
N ALA A 84 27.84 19.87 -24.80
CA ALA A 84 27.91 20.13 -26.23
C ALA A 84 28.36 21.57 -26.52
N GLU A 85 27.86 22.55 -25.78
CA GLU A 85 28.30 23.95 -25.88
C GLU A 85 29.79 24.09 -25.55
N ARG A 86 30.22 23.59 -24.38
CA ARG A 86 31.64 23.63 -23.98
C ARG A 86 32.55 22.92 -24.98
N ALA A 87 32.09 21.82 -25.58
CA ALA A 87 32.85 21.11 -26.59
C ALA A 87 33.00 21.95 -27.86
N ARG A 88 31.90 22.55 -28.36
CA ARG A 88 31.90 23.42 -29.55
C ARG A 88 32.86 24.60 -29.38
N ASP A 89 32.84 25.25 -28.23
CA ASP A 89 33.70 26.42 -27.95
C ASP A 89 35.19 26.09 -28.01
N ARG A 90 35.57 24.82 -27.81
CA ARG A 90 36.97 24.36 -27.80
C ARG A 90 37.42 23.72 -29.11
N VAL A 91 36.53 23.50 -30.08
CA VAL A 91 36.87 22.79 -31.32
C VAL A 91 38.01 23.49 -32.06
N ASP A 92 37.93 24.80 -32.22
CA ASP A 92 38.92 25.56 -32.98
C ASP A 92 40.28 25.59 -32.26
N GLU A 93 40.28 25.76 -30.94
CA GLU A 93 41.49 25.72 -30.10
C GLU A 93 42.19 24.36 -30.20
N VAL A 94 41.45 23.27 -30.02
CA VAL A 94 42.00 21.91 -30.10
C VAL A 94 42.48 21.60 -31.51
N THR A 95 41.75 22.03 -32.54
CA THR A 95 42.16 21.84 -33.93
C THR A 95 43.47 22.56 -34.22
N ALA A 96 43.61 23.82 -33.79
CA ALA A 96 44.85 24.58 -33.95
C ALA A 96 46.02 23.89 -33.25
N HIS A 97 45.81 23.41 -32.02
CA HIS A 97 46.85 22.70 -31.27
C HIS A 97 47.29 21.40 -31.95
N VAL A 98 46.34 20.60 -32.47
CA VAL A 98 46.67 19.37 -33.20
C VAL A 98 47.43 19.65 -34.49
N VAL A 99 47.07 20.72 -35.21
CA VAL A 99 47.79 21.14 -36.43
C VAL A 99 49.22 21.57 -36.08
N GLU A 100 49.41 22.31 -35.00
CA GLU A 100 50.73 22.75 -34.53
C GLU A 100 51.63 21.54 -34.20
N LEU A 101 51.12 20.58 -33.42
CA LEU A 101 51.83 19.34 -33.11
C LEU A 101 52.21 18.55 -34.36
N PHE A 102 51.31 18.48 -35.34
CA PHE A 102 51.60 17.80 -36.61
C PHE A 102 52.72 18.52 -37.39
N GLN A 103 52.71 19.85 -37.43
CA GLN A 103 53.76 20.61 -38.11
C GLN A 103 55.13 20.42 -37.44
N GLU A 104 55.18 20.41 -36.10
CA GLU A 104 56.41 20.12 -35.36
C GLU A 104 56.96 18.73 -35.69
N ASP A 105 56.09 17.71 -35.74
CA ASP A 105 56.51 16.32 -36.02
C ASP A 105 57.01 16.16 -37.47
N VAL A 106 56.38 16.83 -38.44
CA VAL A 106 56.86 16.85 -39.83
C VAL A 106 58.23 17.54 -39.93
N HIS A 107 58.42 18.68 -39.27
CA HIS A 107 59.70 19.39 -39.27
C HIS A 107 60.81 18.59 -38.56
N ALA A 108 60.47 17.75 -37.59
CA ALA A 108 61.44 16.87 -36.93
C ALA A 108 61.89 15.69 -37.82
N GLN A 109 61.14 15.37 -38.88
CA GLN A 109 61.41 14.24 -39.79
C GLN A 109 62.06 14.64 -41.13
N THR A 110 62.10 15.94 -41.48
CA THR A 110 62.79 16.49 -42.67
C THR A 110 64.14 17.09 -42.33
#